data_AF-A0A6C0B6U7-F1
#
_entry.id   AF-A0A6C0B6U7-F1
#
_cell.length_a   1.000
_cell.length_b   1.000
_cell.length_c   1.000
_cell.angle_alpha   90.00
_cell.angle_beta   90.00
_cell.angle_gamma   90.00
#
_symmetry.space_group_name_H-M   'P 1'
#
loop_
_entity.id
_entity.type
_entity.pdbx_description
1 polymer ?
#
loop_
_entity_poly.entity_id
_entity_poly.type
_entity_poly.pdbx_seq_one_letter_code
_entity_poly.pdbx_strand_id
1 'polypeptide(L)'
;MEGYIRFDFLFSYWIFIWFVLYYNIYEFKGTVVLWIKKTASPLLALWTAFWFNVYEIIYLSLIKLNIVLIIKYIFMILIVKALPIYLLYRKGITINWINDLTVLFIISLVYILYLHANEENPLKIYEETEKSLIKGDNKTPIFSLFEKLNQLIH
;
A
#
# COMPACT_ATOMS: atom_id res chain seq x y z
N MET A 1 -12.45 -1.81 -21.49
CA MET A 1 -11.01 -1.66 -21.22
C MET A 1 -10.75 -2.25 -19.85
N GLU A 2 -10.21 -3.47 -19.82
CA GLU A 2 -9.75 -4.11 -18.58
C GLU A 2 -8.61 -3.27 -18.03
N GLY A 3 -8.88 -2.56 -16.93
CA GLY A 3 -7.87 -1.74 -16.29
C GLY A 3 -6.94 -2.63 -15.49
N TYR A 4 -5.64 -2.51 -15.73
CA TYR A 4 -4.62 -3.16 -14.93
C TYR A 4 -4.67 -2.58 -13.51
N ILE A 5 -4.95 -3.43 -12.51
CA ILE A 5 -4.84 -3.01 -11.10
C ILE A 5 -3.35 -2.95 -10.81
N ARG A 6 -2.82 -1.75 -10.60
CA ARG A 6 -1.39 -1.65 -10.33
C ARG A 6 -1.01 -2.34 -9.02
N PHE A 7 0.14 -3.01 -9.04
CA PHE A 7 0.59 -3.83 -7.92
C PHE A 7 0.94 -3.02 -6.66
N ASP A 8 1.49 -1.80 -6.82
CA ASP A 8 1.73 -0.84 -5.74
C ASP A 8 0.45 -0.45 -4.99
N PHE A 9 -0.70 -0.47 -5.68
CA PHE A 9 -1.99 -0.28 -5.06
C PHE A 9 -2.38 -1.49 -4.24
N LEU A 10 -2.26 -2.71 -4.77
CA LEU A 10 -2.48 -3.94 -4.02
C LEU A 10 -1.65 -3.98 -2.73
N PHE A 11 -0.36 -3.63 -2.82
CA PHE A 11 0.52 -3.52 -1.65
C PHE A 11 0.03 -2.45 -0.66
N SER A 12 -0.37 -1.28 -1.15
CA SER A 12 -0.95 -0.22 -0.31
C SER A 12 -2.25 -0.65 0.41
N TYR A 13 -3.14 -1.39 -0.27
CA TYR A 13 -4.35 -1.94 0.34
C TYR A 13 -4.06 -3.03 1.35
N TRP A 14 -3.12 -3.92 1.02
CA TRP A 14 -2.70 -4.98 1.92
C TRP A 14 -2.12 -4.40 3.22
N ILE A 15 -1.25 -3.40 3.12
CA ILE A 15 -0.73 -2.66 4.28
C ILE A 15 -1.88 -2.00 5.07
N PHE A 16 -2.85 -1.41 4.40
CA PHE A 16 -3.99 -0.76 5.05
C PHE A 16 -4.88 -1.76 5.80
N ILE A 17 -5.19 -2.90 5.20
CA ILE A 17 -5.95 -3.98 5.86
C ILE A 17 -5.17 -4.50 7.06
N TRP A 18 -3.86 -4.71 6.91
CA TRP A 18 -3.01 -5.12 8.02
C TRP A 18 -3.00 -4.07 9.14
N PHE A 19 -2.92 -2.79 8.81
CA PHE A 19 -3.11 -1.71 9.78
C PHE A 19 -4.45 -1.82 10.51
N VAL A 20 -5.58 -1.97 9.80
CA VAL A 20 -6.91 -2.06 10.43
C VAL A 20 -6.97 -3.25 11.38
N LEU A 21 -6.48 -4.42 10.96
CA LEU A 21 -6.43 -5.62 11.79
C LEU A 21 -5.55 -5.39 13.03
N TYR A 22 -4.34 -4.87 12.82
CA TYR A 22 -3.37 -4.61 13.90
C TYR A 22 -3.87 -3.54 14.87
N TYR A 23 -4.51 -2.48 14.38
CA TYR A 23 -5.02 -1.39 15.20
C TYR A 23 -6.14 -1.84 16.14
N ASN A 24 -7.00 -2.74 15.66
CA ASN A 24 -8.11 -3.31 16.44
C ASN A 24 -7.70 -4.51 17.29
N ILE A 25 -6.55 -5.15 17.00
CA ILE A 25 -6.05 -6.27 17.82
C ILE A 25 -5.75 -5.87 19.27
N TYR A 26 -5.66 -4.57 19.55
CA TYR A 26 -5.47 -4.03 20.89
C TYR A 26 -6.63 -4.31 21.84
N GLU A 27 -7.85 -4.46 21.33
CA GLU A 27 -9.05 -4.75 22.11
C GLU A 27 -9.12 -6.23 22.58
N PHE A 28 -8.34 -7.11 21.95
CA PHE A 28 -8.38 -8.54 22.23
C PHE A 28 -7.29 -8.97 23.22
N LYS A 29 -7.59 -9.99 24.03
CA LYS A 29 -6.69 -10.61 25.00
C LYS A 29 -6.36 -12.05 24.57
N GLY A 30 -5.09 -12.44 24.67
CA GLY A 30 -4.63 -13.80 24.37
C GLY A 30 -3.15 -13.89 23.99
N THR A 31 -2.57 -15.08 24.12
CA THR A 31 -1.14 -15.33 23.82
C THR A 31 -0.80 -15.05 22.36
N VAL A 32 -1.69 -15.45 21.42
CA VAL A 32 -1.53 -15.17 19.99
C VAL A 32 -1.55 -13.67 19.70
N VAL A 33 -2.45 -12.92 20.36
CA VAL A 33 -2.55 -11.47 20.21
C VAL A 33 -1.29 -10.77 20.73
N LEU A 34 -0.77 -11.19 21.88
CA LEU A 34 0.50 -10.68 22.42
C LEU A 34 1.69 -10.97 21.50
N TRP A 35 1.71 -12.14 20.88
CA TRP A 35 2.73 -12.50 19.90
C TRP A 35 2.66 -11.58 18.68
N ILE A 36 1.49 -11.44 18.05
CA ILE A 36 1.28 -10.56 16.88
C ILE A 36 1.68 -9.11 17.19
N LYS A 37 1.30 -8.59 18.36
CA LYS A 37 1.68 -7.23 18.80
C LYS A 37 3.20 -7.03 18.91
N LYS A 38 3.97 -8.09 19.14
CA LYS A 38 5.43 -8.02 19.27
C LYS A 38 6.16 -8.25 17.95
N THR A 39 5.58 -9.04 17.05
CA THR A 39 6.27 -9.56 15.86
C THR A 39 5.82 -8.92 14.55
N ALA A 40 4.60 -8.41 14.46
CA ALA A 40 3.96 -8.07 13.19
C ALA A 40 3.45 -6.62 13.15
N SER A 41 4.29 -5.66 13.53
CA SER A 41 3.97 -4.23 13.41
C SER A 41 3.93 -3.81 11.93
N PRO A 42 2.85 -3.16 11.46
CA PRO A 42 2.77 -2.67 10.09
C PRO A 42 3.51 -1.33 9.88
N LEU A 43 4.12 -0.77 10.93
CA LEU A 43 4.61 0.61 10.93
C LEU A 43 5.75 0.84 9.95
N LEU A 44 6.73 -0.07 9.87
CA LEU A 44 7.82 0.05 8.90
C LEU A 44 7.31 -0.06 7.46
N ALA A 45 6.43 -1.02 7.19
CA ALA A 45 5.82 -1.20 5.86
C ALA A 45 5.04 0.05 5.42
N LEU A 46 4.27 0.64 6.34
CA LEU A 46 3.57 1.91 6.12
C LEU A 46 4.55 3.06 5.81
N TRP A 47 5.64 3.18 6.56
CA TRP A 47 6.66 4.21 6.32
C TRP A 47 7.36 4.04 4.97
N THR A 48 7.77 2.82 4.63
CA THR A 48 8.39 2.52 3.33
C THR A 48 7.43 2.84 2.18
N ALA A 49 6.16 2.42 2.29
CA ALA A 49 5.15 2.72 1.29
C ALA A 49 4.84 4.23 1.20
N PHE A 50 4.89 4.95 2.32
CA PHE A 50 4.69 6.41 2.34
C PHE A 50 5.77 7.10 1.51
N TRP A 51 7.04 6.83 1.81
CA TRP A 51 8.16 7.47 1.10
C TRP A 51 8.23 7.09 -0.37
N PHE A 52 7.93 5.83 -0.70
CA PHE A 52 7.87 5.38 -2.10
C PHE A 52 6.81 6.16 -2.89
N ASN A 53 5.60 6.30 -2.35
CA ASN A 53 4.54 7.06 -3.02
C ASN A 53 4.83 8.58 -3.07
N VAL A 54 5.53 9.14 -2.08
CA VAL A 54 5.97 10.55 -2.14
C VAL A 54 6.95 10.74 -3.30
N TYR A 55 7.95 9.87 -3.43
CA TYR A 55 8.90 9.89 -4.54
C TYR A 55 8.17 9.77 -5.89
N GLU A 56 7.21 8.85 -5.99
CA GLU A 56 6.41 8.63 -7.19
C GLU A 56 5.60 9.88 -7.60
N ILE A 57 4.96 10.57 -6.64
CA ILE A 57 4.25 11.82 -6.93
C ILE A 57 5.20 12.90 -7.44
N ILE A 58 6.38 13.03 -6.82
CA ILE A 58 7.38 14.01 -7.26
C ILE A 58 7.80 13.72 -8.71
N TYR A 59 8.13 12.46 -9.01
CA TYR A 59 8.49 12.01 -10.35
C TYR A 59 7.39 12.29 -11.38
N LEU A 60 6.13 11.93 -11.07
CA LEU A 60 5.00 12.18 -11.95
C LEU A 60 4.73 13.68 -12.16
N SER A 61 4.90 14.49 -11.11
CA SER A 61 4.70 15.94 -11.19
C SER A 61 5.71 16.61 -12.12
N LEU A 62 6.91 16.04 -12.25
CA LEU A 62 7.96 16.53 -13.15
C LEU A 62 7.72 16.15 -14.61
N ILE A 63 7.08 15.00 -14.88
CA ILE A 63 6.89 14.48 -16.25
C ILE A 63 5.51 14.87 -16.82
N LYS A 64 4.47 14.81 -15.98
CA LYS A 64 3.07 14.94 -16.41
C LYS A 64 2.27 15.74 -15.38
N LEU A 65 1.97 17.00 -15.73
CA LEU A 65 1.14 17.92 -14.94
C LEU A 65 -0.37 17.56 -14.97
N ASN A 66 -0.72 16.31 -14.64
CA ASN A 66 -2.13 15.93 -14.45
C ASN A 66 -2.53 16.17 -12.98
N ILE A 67 -3.00 17.39 -12.72
CA ILE A 67 -3.39 17.87 -11.38
C ILE A 67 -4.41 16.95 -10.71
N VAL A 68 -5.40 16.45 -11.46
CA VAL A 68 -6.45 15.57 -10.92
C VAL A 68 -5.86 14.25 -10.43
N LEU A 69 -4.93 13.66 -11.18
CA LEU A 69 -4.24 12.44 -10.77
C LEU A 69 -3.41 12.68 -9.50
N ILE A 70 -2.66 13.79 -9.47
CA ILE A 70 -1.81 14.16 -8.32
C ILE A 70 -2.65 14.32 -7.05
N ILE A 71 -3.77 15.05 -7.11
CA ILE A 71 -4.67 15.23 -5.96
C ILE A 71 -5.18 13.88 -5.43
N LYS A 72 -5.60 12.99 -6.32
CA LYS A 72 -6.08 11.66 -5.92
C LYS A 72 -4.97 10.84 -5.22
N TYR A 73 -3.73 10.93 -5.70
CA TYR A 73 -2.60 10.28 -5.06
C TYR A 73 -2.28 10.87 -3.68
N ILE A 74 -2.30 12.20 -3.55
CA ILE A 74 -2.12 12.88 -2.26
C ILE A 74 -3.17 12.39 -1.26
N PHE A 75 -4.44 12.35 -1.66
CA PHE A 75 -5.52 11.88 -0.79
C PHE A 75 -5.32 10.43 -0.35
N MET A 76 -4.92 9.55 -1.27
CA MET A 76 -4.60 8.16 -0.98
C MET A 76 -3.40 8.03 -0.04
N ILE A 77 -2.33 8.81 -0.20
CA ILE A 77 -1.21 8.85 0.76
C ILE A 77 -1.70 9.29 2.14
N LEU A 78 -2.51 10.35 2.23
CA LEU A 78 -2.97 10.88 3.50
C LEU A 78 -3.85 9.86 4.26
N ILE A 79 -4.80 9.24 3.59
CA ILE A 79 -5.76 8.32 4.24
C ILE A 79 -5.17 6.93 4.48
N VAL A 80 -4.48 6.37 3.49
CA VAL A 80 -4.06 4.97 3.51
C VAL A 80 -2.72 4.82 4.22
N LYS A 81 -1.94 5.89 4.36
CA LYS A 81 -0.58 5.84 4.91
C LYS A 81 -0.38 6.82 6.07
N ALA A 82 -0.49 8.12 5.84
CA ALA A 82 -0.17 9.13 6.86
C ALA A 82 -1.07 9.03 8.11
N LEU A 83 -2.38 8.87 7.91
CA LEU A 83 -3.33 8.69 9.01
C LEU A 83 -3.06 7.40 9.81
N PRO A 84 -2.92 6.21 9.19
CA PRO A 84 -2.48 5.01 9.88
C PRO A 84 -1.18 5.15 10.67
N ILE A 85 -0.14 5.76 10.08
CA ILE A 85 1.14 6.02 10.76
C ILE A 85 0.91 6.87 12.01
N TYR A 86 0.16 7.98 11.88
CA TYR A 86 -0.17 8.86 13.00
C TYR A 86 -0.93 8.12 14.11
N LEU A 87 -1.94 7.31 13.75
CA LEU A 87 -2.74 6.55 14.71
C LEU A 87 -1.94 5.50 15.47
N LEU A 88 -1.01 4.81 14.79
CA LEU A 88 -0.11 3.84 15.42
C LEU A 88 0.88 4.56 16.36
N TYR A 89 1.44 5.68 15.92
CA TYR A 89 2.36 6.47 16.74
C TYR A 89 1.67 7.00 18.00
N ARG A 90 0.42 7.47 17.90
CA ARG A 90 -0.39 7.91 19.04
C ARG A 90 -0.66 6.80 20.06
N LYS A 91 -0.69 5.53 19.62
CA LYS A 91 -0.79 4.35 20.49
C LYS A 91 0.56 3.93 21.11
N GLY A 92 1.63 4.70 20.88
CA GLY A 92 2.97 4.42 21.40
C GLY A 92 3.67 3.28 20.68
N ILE A 93 3.22 2.90 19.48
CA ILE A 93 3.85 1.84 18.68
C ILE A 93 5.08 2.42 18.01
N THR A 94 6.21 1.74 18.19
CA THR A 94 7.49 2.10 17.57
C THR A 94 7.91 1.05 16.56
N ILE A 95 8.80 1.43 15.65
CA ILE A 95 9.39 0.51 14.68
C ILE A 95 10.34 -0.42 15.44
N ASN A 96 10.13 -1.73 15.31
CA ASN A 96 11.09 -2.72 15.74
C ASN A 96 11.89 -3.17 14.52
N TRP A 97 13.04 -2.53 14.29
CA TRP A 97 13.83 -2.75 13.08
C TRP A 97 14.10 -4.23 12.78
N ILE A 98 14.43 -5.05 13.78
CA ILE A 98 14.75 -6.46 13.57
C ILE A 98 13.50 -7.23 13.13
N ASN A 99 12.40 -7.10 13.89
CA ASN A 99 11.18 -7.86 13.60
C ASN A 99 10.52 -7.37 12.31
N ASP A 100 10.40 -6.06 12.13
CA ASP A 100 9.72 -5.46 11.00
C ASP A 100 10.49 -5.75 9.69
N LEU A 101 11.83 -5.68 9.69
CA LEU A 101 12.64 -6.09 8.53
C LEU A 101 12.51 -7.58 8.26
N THR A 102 12.48 -8.42 9.30
CA THR A 102 12.30 -9.87 9.13
C THR A 102 10.95 -10.18 8.49
N VAL A 103 9.88 -9.54 8.93
CA VAL A 103 8.55 -9.72 8.34
C VAL A 103 8.51 -9.22 6.89
N LEU A 104 9.07 -8.04 6.61
CA LEU A 104 9.18 -7.54 5.24
C LEU A 104 9.98 -8.47 4.33
N PHE A 105 11.08 -9.04 4.85
CA PHE A 105 11.89 -10.01 4.12
C PHE A 105 11.11 -11.29 3.82
N ILE A 106 10.40 -11.84 4.81
CA ILE A 106 9.55 -13.03 4.64
C ILE A 106 8.47 -12.76 3.58
N ILE A 107 7.78 -11.62 3.65
CA ILE A 107 6.75 -11.25 2.67
C ILE A 107 7.36 -11.11 1.27
N SER A 108 8.53 -10.48 1.17
CA SER A 108 9.24 -10.34 -0.10
C SER A 108 9.63 -11.70 -0.69
N LEU A 109 10.08 -12.63 0.15
CA LEU A 109 10.44 -13.98 -0.27
C LEU A 109 9.22 -14.77 -0.74
N VAL A 110 8.10 -14.68 -0.01
CA VAL A 110 6.81 -15.25 -0.43
C VAL A 110 6.36 -14.67 -1.78
N TYR A 111 6.52 -13.36 -1.97
CA TYR A 111 6.19 -12.71 -3.23
C TYR A 111 7.08 -13.18 -4.39
N ILE A 112 8.39 -13.29 -4.18
CA ILE A 112 9.32 -13.82 -5.20
C ILE A 112 8.96 -15.25 -5.58
N LEU A 113 8.64 -16.10 -4.60
CA LEU A 113 8.18 -17.48 -4.86
C LEU A 113 6.86 -17.51 -5.63
N TYR A 114 5.92 -16.62 -5.29
CA TYR A 114 4.67 -16.47 -6.05
C TYR A 114 4.93 -16.08 -7.50
N LEU A 115 5.78 -15.08 -7.76
CA LEU A 115 6.13 -14.67 -9.12
C LEU A 115 6.79 -15.81 -9.89
N HIS A 116 7.71 -16.53 -9.24
CA HIS A 116 8.37 -17.68 -9.84
C HIS A 116 7.38 -18.79 -10.21
N ALA A 117 6.42 -19.11 -9.33
CA ALA A 117 5.40 -20.13 -9.58
C ALA A 117 4.43 -19.76 -10.73
N ASN A 118 4.27 -18.47 -11.02
CA ASN A 118 3.40 -17.97 -12.09
C ASN A 118 4.17 -17.54 -13.35
N GLU A 119 5.48 -17.81 -13.43
CA GLU A 119 6.35 -17.41 -14.54
C GLU A 119 6.33 -15.89 -14.82
N GLU A 120 6.03 -15.07 -13.80
CA GLU A 120 5.95 -13.63 -13.92
C GLU A 120 7.31 -12.97 -13.68
N ASN A 121 7.67 -12.00 -14.53
CA ASN A 121 8.92 -11.26 -14.38
C ASN A 121 8.70 -9.95 -13.59
N PRO A 122 9.38 -9.73 -12.45
CA PRO A 122 9.22 -8.52 -11.66
C PRO A 122 9.57 -7.24 -12.42
N LEU A 123 10.52 -7.28 -13.35
CA LEU A 123 10.85 -6.12 -14.20
C LEU A 123 9.70 -5.77 -15.14
N LYS A 124 9.03 -6.78 -15.70
CA LYS A 124 7.88 -6.57 -16.58
C LYS A 124 6.71 -5.93 -15.82
N ILE A 125 6.43 -6.39 -14.59
CA ILE A 125 5.41 -5.79 -13.72
C ILE A 125 5.73 -4.33 -13.43
N TYR A 126 7.00 -4.01 -13.16
CA TYR A 126 7.44 -2.63 -12.91
C TYR A 126 7.24 -1.76 -14.16
N GLU A 127 7.70 -2.21 -15.34
CA GLU A 127 7.53 -1.47 -16.59
C GLU A 127 6.06 -1.26 -16.96
N GLU A 128 5.19 -2.26 -16.76
CA GLU A 128 3.75 -2.15 -17.01
C GLU A 128 3.09 -1.16 -16.06
N THR A 129 3.53 -1.15 -14.80
CA THR A 129 3.11 -0.19 -13.78
C THR A 129 3.49 1.24 -14.17
N GLU A 130 4.73 1.45 -14.63
CA GLU A 130 5.22 2.74 -15.11
C GLU A 130 4.51 3.22 -16.38
N LYS A 131 4.27 2.30 -17.34
CA LYS A 131 3.50 2.60 -18.55
C LYS A 131 2.05 2.98 -18.22
N SER A 132 1.40 2.28 -17.29
CA SER A 132 0.04 2.61 -16.81
C SER A 132 0.01 4.01 -16.16
N LEU A 133 1.03 4.30 -15.33
CA LEU A 133 1.21 5.59 -14.69
C LEU A 133 1.27 6.74 -15.67
N ILE A 134 2.17 6.62 -16.65
CA ILE A 134 2.40 7.63 -17.67
C ILE A 134 1.17 7.78 -18.54
N LYS A 135 0.45 6.71 -18.87
CA LYS A 135 -0.77 6.78 -19.68
C LYS A 135 -1.97 7.32 -18.91
N GLY A 136 -1.97 7.24 -17.59
CA GLY A 136 -3.09 7.65 -16.75
C GLY A 136 -4.17 6.57 -16.61
N ASP A 137 -3.87 5.32 -17.01
CA ASP A 137 -4.78 4.17 -16.99
C ASP A 137 -4.92 3.56 -15.57
N ASN A 138 -4.56 4.33 -14.54
CA ASN A 138 -4.45 3.87 -13.16
C ASN A 138 -5.83 3.66 -12.53
N LYS A 139 -6.36 2.45 -12.66
CA LYS A 139 -7.50 2.03 -11.84
C LYS A 139 -6.99 1.52 -10.50
N THR A 140 -7.44 2.18 -9.43
CA THR A 140 -7.35 1.63 -8.08
C THR A 140 -8.65 0.93 -7.73
N PRO A 141 -8.64 -0.08 -6.86
CA PRO A 141 -9.84 -0.58 -6.21
C PRO A 141 -10.75 0.54 -5.67
N ILE A 142 -10.20 1.55 -4.98
CA ILE A 142 -10.94 2.75 -4.54
C ILE A 142 -11.50 3.57 -5.71
N PHE A 143 -10.76 3.76 -6.80
CA PHE A 143 -11.27 4.46 -7.99
C PHE A 143 -12.35 3.66 -8.68
N SER A 144 -12.26 2.33 -8.72
CA SER A 144 -13.34 1.49 -9.22
C SER A 144 -14.59 1.63 -8.35
N LEU A 145 -14.41 1.79 -7.04
CA LEU A 145 -15.48 1.97 -6.07
C LEU A 145 -16.13 3.36 -6.24
N PHE A 146 -15.33 4.41 -6.44
CA PHE A 146 -15.81 5.76 -6.76
C PHE A 146 -16.47 5.83 -8.15
N GLU A 147 -15.94 5.16 -9.18
CA GLU A 147 -16.55 5.07 -10.50
C GLU A 147 -17.93 4.38 -10.41
N LYS A 148 -18.02 3.27 -9.68
CA LYS A 148 -19.28 2.56 -9.43
C LYS A 148 -20.27 3.41 -8.63
N LEU A 149 -19.82 4.14 -7.62
CA LEU A 149 -20.67 5.07 -6.86
C LEU A 149 -21.19 6.21 -7.75
N ASN A 150 -20.36 6.74 -8.65
CA ASN A 150 -20.76 7.81 -9.56
C ASN A 150 -21.80 7.32 -10.59
N GLN A 151 -21.68 6.07 -11.05
CA GLN A 151 -22.68 5.41 -11.91
C GLN A 151 -24.00 5.06 -11.19
N LEU A 152 -24.03 5.12 -9.86
CA LEU A 152 -25.27 4.92 -9.08
C LEU A 152 -26.04 6.23 -8.86
N ILE A 153 -25.36 7.38 -9.00
CA ILE A 153 -25.92 8.72 -8.79
C ILE A 153 -26.39 9.34 -10.12
N HIS A 154 -25.87 8.86 -11.25
CA HIS A 154 -26.26 9.23 -12.61
C HIS A 154 -26.97 8.09 -13.31
#